data_AF-A0A2T3A201-F1
#
_entry.id   AF-A0A2T3A201-F1
#
_cell.length_a   1.000
_cell.length_b   1.000
_cell.length_c   1.000
_cell.angle_alpha   90.00
_cell.angle_beta   90.00
_cell.angle_gamma   90.00
#
_symmetry.space_group_name_H-M   'P 1'
#
loop_
_entity.id
_entity.type
_entity.pdbx_description
1 polymer ?
#
loop_
_entity_poly.entity_id
_entity_poly.type
_entity_poly.pdbx_seq_one_letter_code
_entity_poly.pdbx_strand_id
1 'polypeptide(L)'
;MDAHALLTSQGWRGTGHSLHKSDDRIGLAKPILVSRKNNVLGVGRKSHVTSDQWWLNALDEQLKNLDTSGKTSIVQNKTAGNKATKLDALLTHGAGKYSGANGLYSFFVSGGLLQGTLIKHDEEGSNTEATTTPEAEEAVPVRKESKEERRARREEKRKRKAAKLAKQELRKSNADAASTAVTIKGSKMRGDKESKEERRARKEAKRKRHEDKEKKRKAGGG
;
A
#
# COMPACT_ATOMS: atom_id res chain seq x y z
N MET A 1 25.89 -10.77 30.92
CA MET A 1 27.08 -11.31 30.22
C MET A 1 27.02 -10.85 28.77
N ASP A 2 28.10 -10.32 28.22
CA ASP A 2 28.21 -10.05 26.79
C ASP A 2 28.87 -11.26 26.11
N ALA A 3 28.04 -12.08 25.46
CA ALA A 3 28.52 -13.26 24.75
C ALA A 3 29.35 -12.92 23.51
N HIS A 4 29.10 -11.78 22.86
CA HIS A 4 29.86 -11.37 21.68
C HIS A 4 31.29 -11.00 22.07
N ALA A 5 31.45 -10.19 23.13
CA ALA A 5 32.76 -9.82 23.66
C ALA A 5 33.58 -11.07 24.06
N LEU A 6 32.98 -12.01 24.77
CA LEU A 6 33.62 -13.27 25.16
C LEU A 6 34.07 -14.09 23.95
N LEU A 7 33.19 -14.32 22.97
CA LEU A 7 33.54 -15.07 21.76
C LEU A 7 34.66 -14.38 20.96
N THR A 8 34.62 -13.05 20.82
CA THR A 8 35.73 -12.32 20.16
C THR A 8 37.05 -12.43 20.92
N SER A 9 37.02 -12.45 22.26
CA SER A 9 38.23 -12.67 23.07
C SER A 9 38.80 -14.09 22.93
N GLN A 10 37.96 -15.07 22.58
CA GLN A 10 38.33 -16.45 22.27
C GLN A 10 38.77 -16.65 20.80
N GLY A 11 38.92 -15.56 20.03
CA GLY A 11 39.37 -15.61 18.63
C GLY A 11 38.26 -15.83 17.59
N TRP A 12 36.98 -15.72 17.97
CA TRP A 12 35.91 -15.73 16.97
C TRP A 12 35.98 -14.48 16.09
N ARG A 13 35.90 -14.68 14.77
CA ARG A 13 36.02 -13.64 13.73
C ARG A 13 34.81 -12.69 13.65
N GLY A 14 33.82 -12.86 14.52
CA GLY A 14 32.64 -12.00 14.63
C GLY A 14 31.51 -12.34 13.66
N THR A 15 30.44 -11.54 13.72
CA THR A 15 29.16 -11.80 13.02
C THR A 15 29.33 -12.03 11.51
N GLY A 16 28.71 -13.09 10.99
CA GLY A 16 28.81 -13.47 9.57
C GLY A 16 29.86 -14.54 9.28
N HIS A 17 30.72 -14.84 10.25
CA HIS A 17 31.60 -16.01 10.25
C HIS A 17 31.01 -17.12 11.09
N SER A 18 31.35 -18.36 10.77
CA SER A 18 31.02 -19.52 11.62
C SER A 18 31.82 -19.48 12.93
N LEU A 19 31.49 -20.34 13.89
CA LEU A 19 32.29 -20.49 15.13
C LEU A 19 33.62 -21.25 14.90
N HIS A 20 33.89 -21.70 13.67
CA HIS A 20 35.13 -22.38 13.32
C HIS A 20 36.31 -21.39 13.19
N LYS A 21 37.52 -21.85 13.48
CA LYS A 21 38.70 -20.97 13.64
C LYS A 21 39.19 -20.34 12.33
N SER A 22 39.17 -21.12 11.25
CA SER A 22 39.65 -20.74 9.91
C SER A 22 38.51 -20.67 8.90
N ASP A 23 37.82 -21.80 8.71
CA ASP A 23 36.95 -22.02 7.55
C ASP A 23 35.46 -21.88 7.85
N ASP A 24 34.81 -20.95 7.15
CA ASP A 24 33.35 -20.73 7.23
C ASP A 24 32.50 -21.79 6.51
N ARG A 25 33.14 -22.79 5.88
CA ARG A 25 32.45 -23.90 5.18
C ARG A 25 31.97 -25.00 6.12
N ILE A 26 32.59 -25.14 7.29
CA ILE A 26 32.36 -26.26 8.22
C ILE A 26 31.22 -25.96 9.19
N GLY A 27 31.01 -24.69 9.54
CA GLY A 27 30.02 -24.27 10.53
C GLY A 27 28.99 -23.28 9.99
N LEU A 28 27.87 -23.15 10.70
CA LEU A 28 26.82 -22.19 10.35
C LEU A 28 27.18 -20.78 10.79
N ALA A 29 27.22 -19.84 9.85
CA ALA A 29 27.37 -18.40 10.11
C ALA A 29 26.08 -17.70 10.59
N LYS A 30 24.92 -18.36 10.46
CA LYS A 30 23.60 -17.86 10.85
C LYS A 30 22.85 -18.95 11.63
N PRO A 31 22.07 -18.60 12.67
CA PRO A 31 21.26 -19.58 13.38
C PRO A 31 20.19 -20.18 12.45
N ILE A 32 19.91 -21.47 12.61
CA ILE A 32 18.81 -22.12 11.91
C ILE A 32 17.47 -21.62 12.42
N LEU A 33 16.56 -21.27 11.50
CA LEU A 33 15.19 -20.95 11.83
C LEU A 33 14.38 -22.25 11.94
N VAL A 34 14.00 -22.62 13.16
CA VAL A 34 13.17 -23.80 13.42
C VAL A 34 11.70 -23.39 13.49
N SER A 35 10.87 -23.99 12.65
CA SER A 35 9.42 -23.84 12.73
C SER A 35 8.89 -24.49 14.01
N ARG A 36 8.27 -23.71 14.90
CA ARG A 36 7.68 -24.22 16.14
C ARG A 36 6.21 -24.56 15.94
N LYS A 37 5.86 -25.81 16.24
CA LYS A 37 4.48 -26.31 16.19
C LYS A 37 3.77 -25.99 17.51
N ASN A 38 3.04 -24.88 17.55
CA ASN A 38 2.26 -24.46 18.71
C ASN A 38 0.80 -25.00 18.71
N ASN A 39 0.49 -26.01 17.87
CA ASN A 39 -0.87 -26.52 17.68
C ASN A 39 -0.97 -28.04 17.85
N VAL A 40 -2.19 -28.53 18.10
CA VAL A 40 -2.49 -29.95 18.31
C VAL A 40 -2.71 -30.70 16.97
N LEU A 41 -2.78 -29.99 15.84
CA LEU A 41 -3.01 -30.57 14.52
C LEU A 41 -1.93 -31.59 14.10
N GLY A 42 -2.25 -32.52 13.19
CA GLY A 42 -1.25 -33.44 12.62
C GLY A 42 -0.11 -32.72 11.88
N VAL A 43 1.06 -33.34 11.79
CA VAL A 43 2.18 -32.82 10.99
C VAL A 43 1.73 -32.66 9.52
N GLY A 44 2.19 -31.61 8.85
CA GLY A 44 1.74 -31.26 7.49
C GLY A 44 0.43 -30.47 7.41
N ARG A 45 -0.42 -30.48 8.44
CA ARG A 45 -1.60 -29.60 8.49
C ARG A 45 -1.17 -28.18 8.86
N LYS A 46 -1.21 -27.30 7.85
CA LYS A 46 -1.08 -25.85 8.06
C LYS A 46 -2.24 -25.38 8.94
N SER A 47 -1.98 -24.42 9.84
CA SER A 47 -3.07 -23.63 10.42
C SER A 47 -3.64 -22.79 9.28
N HIS A 48 -4.77 -23.23 8.71
CA HIS A 48 -5.50 -22.42 7.75
C HIS A 48 -6.15 -21.26 8.51
N VAL A 49 -5.50 -20.10 8.43
CA VAL A 49 -6.02 -18.81 8.86
C VAL A 49 -7.10 -18.40 7.85
N THR A 50 -8.28 -19.00 7.96
CA THR A 50 -9.49 -18.56 7.23
C THR A 50 -9.89 -17.13 7.60
N SER A 51 -9.29 -16.58 8.67
CA SER A 51 -9.28 -15.17 9.06
C SER A 51 -8.87 -14.20 7.94
N ASP A 52 -8.12 -14.66 6.93
CA ASP A 52 -7.72 -13.84 5.77
C ASP A 52 -8.90 -13.53 4.82
N GLN A 53 -10.06 -14.18 4.98
CA GLN A 53 -11.28 -13.87 4.23
C GLN A 53 -12.00 -12.64 4.80
N TRP A 54 -11.28 -11.51 4.82
CA TRP A 54 -11.77 -10.19 5.23
C TRP A 54 -13.07 -9.79 4.52
N TRP A 55 -13.24 -10.23 3.27
CA TRP A 55 -14.43 -10.00 2.45
C TRP A 55 -15.65 -10.81 2.91
N LEU A 56 -15.49 -12.07 3.38
CA LEU A 56 -16.61 -12.83 3.97
C LEU A 56 -17.06 -12.17 5.27
N ASN A 57 -16.10 -11.82 6.14
CA ASN A 57 -16.40 -11.14 7.39
C ASN A 57 -17.07 -9.77 7.16
N ALA A 58 -16.75 -9.07 6.07
CA ALA A 58 -17.38 -7.80 5.72
C ALA A 58 -18.74 -7.96 5.04
N LEU A 59 -18.96 -9.06 4.30
CA LEU A 59 -20.25 -9.43 3.70
C LEU A 59 -21.25 -9.89 4.77
N ASP A 60 -20.83 -10.74 5.71
CA ASP A 60 -21.62 -11.17 6.86
C ASP A 60 -21.99 -9.97 7.78
N GLU A 61 -21.07 -9.02 7.95
CA GLU A 61 -21.33 -7.74 8.63
C GLU A 61 -22.34 -6.86 7.86
N GLN A 62 -22.40 -6.91 6.53
CA GLN A 62 -23.47 -6.24 5.76
C GLN A 62 -24.82 -6.96 5.90
N LEU A 63 -24.85 -8.30 5.84
CA LEU A 63 -26.09 -9.08 5.96
C LEU A 63 -26.77 -8.86 7.31
N LYS A 64 -26.01 -8.73 8.40
CA LYS A 64 -26.53 -8.44 9.75
C LYS A 64 -27.17 -7.06 9.91
N ASN A 65 -26.93 -6.14 8.98
CA ASN A 65 -27.51 -4.79 8.96
C ASN A 65 -28.71 -4.65 8.01
N LEU A 66 -29.17 -5.76 7.41
CA LEU A 66 -30.41 -5.84 6.67
C LEU A 66 -31.57 -6.14 7.62
N ASP A 67 -32.54 -5.25 7.68
CA ASP A 67 -33.79 -5.51 8.40
C ASP A 67 -34.78 -6.23 7.49
N THR A 68 -35.17 -7.43 7.89
CA THR A 68 -36.14 -8.29 7.19
C THR A 68 -37.49 -8.36 7.91
N SER A 69 -37.72 -7.52 8.93
CA SER A 69 -39.00 -7.40 9.63
C SER A 69 -40.16 -6.98 8.70
N GLY A 70 -39.85 -6.21 7.65
CA GLY A 70 -40.81 -5.82 6.62
C GLY A 70 -41.04 -6.91 5.58
N LYS A 71 -42.25 -7.50 5.56
CA LYS A 71 -42.67 -8.58 4.62
C LYS A 71 -42.56 -8.24 3.12
N THR A 72 -42.37 -6.96 2.76
CA THR A 72 -42.39 -6.47 1.37
C THR A 72 -41.21 -5.57 1.00
N SER A 73 -40.34 -5.19 1.94
CA SER A 73 -39.18 -4.35 1.64
C SER A 73 -38.02 -4.64 2.59
N ILE A 74 -36.85 -4.95 2.02
CA ILE A 74 -35.62 -5.12 2.77
C ILE A 74 -34.96 -3.75 2.88
N VAL A 75 -34.91 -3.20 4.10
CA VAL A 75 -34.32 -1.89 4.36
C VAL A 75 -32.92 -2.08 4.93
N GLN A 76 -31.91 -1.46 4.31
CA GLN A 76 -30.60 -1.31 4.93
C GLN A 76 -30.69 -0.25 6.04
N ASN A 77 -30.54 -0.65 7.29
CA ASN A 77 -30.56 0.26 8.44
C ASN A 77 -29.26 1.08 8.52
N LYS A 78 -29.11 2.04 7.59
CA LYS A 78 -28.03 3.05 7.57
C LYS A 78 -28.28 4.14 8.62
N THR A 79 -28.42 3.75 9.88
CA THR A 79 -28.52 4.68 11.00
C THR A 79 -27.21 5.46 11.11
N ALA A 80 -27.26 6.79 10.98
CA ALA A 80 -26.10 7.68 10.82
C ALA A 80 -25.11 7.74 12.01
N GLY A 81 -25.29 6.90 13.04
CA GLY A 81 -24.36 6.72 14.16
C GLY A 81 -23.84 5.28 14.33
N ASN A 82 -24.35 4.30 13.58
CA ASN A 82 -23.84 2.93 13.62
C ASN A 82 -22.60 2.79 12.73
N LYS A 83 -21.60 2.09 13.25
CA LYS A 83 -20.24 1.98 12.70
C LYS A 83 -20.29 1.69 11.19
N ALA A 84 -19.62 2.55 10.40
CA ALA A 84 -19.44 2.31 8.97
C ALA A 84 -18.87 0.91 8.75
N THR A 85 -19.63 0.07 8.04
CA THR A 85 -19.21 -1.31 7.76
C THR A 85 -17.88 -1.31 7.01
N LYS A 86 -17.11 -2.40 7.10
CA LYS A 86 -15.80 -2.51 6.43
C LYS A 86 -15.85 -2.24 4.91
N LEU A 87 -17.00 -2.44 4.26
CA LEU A 87 -17.22 -2.11 2.84
C LEU A 87 -17.69 -0.66 2.61
N ASP A 88 -18.40 -0.05 3.56
CA ASP A 88 -18.74 1.38 3.49
C ASP A 88 -17.47 2.25 3.65
N ALA A 89 -16.56 1.85 4.56
CA ALA A 89 -15.23 2.43 4.69
C ALA A 89 -14.37 2.35 3.40
N LEU A 90 -14.64 1.38 2.52
CA LEU A 90 -14.02 1.25 1.21
C LEU A 90 -14.55 2.32 0.23
N LEU A 91 -15.85 2.62 0.29
CA LEU A 91 -16.54 3.62 -0.53
C LEU A 91 -16.19 5.06 -0.11
N THR A 92 -16.14 5.33 1.22
CA THR A 92 -15.72 6.62 1.74
C THR A 92 -14.33 6.98 1.22
N HIS A 93 -14.15 8.18 0.68
CA HIS A 93 -12.86 8.63 0.15
C HIS A 93 -11.93 9.07 1.29
N GLY A 94 -11.09 8.18 1.82
CA GLY A 94 -10.18 8.56 2.91
C GLY A 94 -9.10 7.54 3.34
N ALA A 95 -7.84 7.97 3.27
CA ALA A 95 -6.69 7.54 4.09
C ALA A 95 -6.26 6.05 4.15
N GLY A 96 -6.96 5.10 3.54
CA GLY A 96 -6.51 3.70 3.42
C GLY A 96 -5.80 3.42 2.08
N LYS A 97 -4.81 2.50 2.06
CA LYS A 97 -4.20 2.01 0.81
C LYS A 97 -5.21 1.40 -0.19
N TYR A 98 -6.38 1.01 0.31
CA TYR A 98 -7.47 0.36 -0.42
C TYR A 98 -8.76 1.21 -0.48
N SER A 99 -8.77 2.43 0.08
CA SER A 99 -9.98 3.26 0.21
C SER A 99 -10.20 4.20 -0.99
N GLY A 100 -11.46 4.49 -1.30
CA GLY A 100 -11.90 5.43 -2.33
C GLY A 100 -12.12 4.79 -3.71
N ALA A 101 -12.60 5.57 -4.67
CA ALA A 101 -13.12 5.10 -5.97
C ALA A 101 -12.18 4.18 -6.79
N ASN A 102 -10.88 4.22 -6.55
CA ASN A 102 -9.87 3.43 -7.27
C ASN A 102 -9.13 2.42 -6.37
N GLY A 103 -9.45 2.34 -5.07
CA GLY A 103 -8.64 1.60 -4.10
C GLY A 103 -8.65 0.08 -4.32
N LEU A 104 -9.84 -0.50 -4.54
CA LEU A 104 -9.98 -1.92 -4.87
C LEU A 104 -9.58 -2.21 -6.32
N TYR A 105 -10.00 -1.35 -7.26
CA TYR A 105 -9.73 -1.51 -8.70
C TYR A 105 -8.25 -1.30 -9.09
N SER A 106 -7.40 -0.81 -8.19
CA SER A 106 -5.96 -0.65 -8.43
C SER A 106 -5.19 -1.98 -8.56
N PHE A 107 -5.74 -3.09 -8.05
CA PHE A 107 -5.13 -4.42 -8.11
C PHE A 107 -5.56 -5.24 -9.33
N PHE A 108 -6.61 -4.79 -10.04
CA PHE A 108 -7.10 -5.46 -11.24
C PHE A 108 -6.55 -4.76 -12.48
N VAL A 109 -5.75 -5.50 -13.26
CA VAL A 109 -5.40 -5.08 -14.61
C VAL A 109 -6.58 -5.41 -15.52
N SER A 110 -7.07 -4.43 -16.27
CA SER A 110 -8.03 -4.66 -17.36
C SER A 110 -7.37 -5.56 -18.41
N GLY A 111 -7.73 -6.85 -18.41
CA GLY A 111 -7.41 -7.74 -19.51
C GLY A 111 -8.02 -7.22 -20.81
N GLY A 112 -7.33 -7.45 -21.94
CA GLY A 112 -7.97 -7.28 -23.24
C GLY A 112 -9.05 -8.34 -23.44
N LEU A 113 -10.07 -8.02 -24.25
CA LEU A 113 -11.02 -9.02 -24.72
C LEU A 113 -10.25 -10.07 -25.54
N LEU A 114 -10.39 -11.35 -25.18
CA LEU A 114 -9.83 -12.44 -25.97
C LEU A 114 -10.61 -12.49 -27.30
N GLN A 115 -9.98 -12.05 -28.38
CA GLN A 115 -10.58 -12.09 -29.70
C GLN A 115 -10.73 -13.55 -30.13
N GLY A 116 -11.97 -14.02 -30.27
CA GLY A 116 -12.26 -15.37 -30.71
C GLY A 116 -11.65 -15.65 -32.08
N THR A 117 -11.18 -16.88 -32.29
CA THR A 117 -10.62 -17.37 -33.56
C THR A 117 -11.68 -17.67 -34.63
N LEU A 118 -12.96 -17.49 -34.29
CA LEU A 118 -14.04 -17.45 -35.27
C LEU A 118 -13.82 -16.26 -36.21
N ILE A 119 -13.40 -16.59 -37.43
CA ILE A 119 -13.37 -15.65 -38.55
C ILE A 119 -14.76 -15.05 -38.66
N LYS A 120 -14.84 -13.72 -38.55
CA LYS A 120 -16.05 -13.01 -38.91
C LYS A 120 -16.22 -13.16 -40.41
N HIS A 121 -17.15 -14.01 -40.82
CA HIS A 121 -17.80 -13.80 -42.10
C HIS A 121 -18.52 -12.45 -41.99
N ASP A 122 -18.07 -11.50 -42.80
CA ASP A 122 -18.75 -10.22 -42.98
C ASP A 122 -20.02 -10.49 -43.80
N GLU A 123 -21.07 -10.97 -43.13
CA GLU A 123 -22.41 -11.05 -43.69
C GLU A 123 -23.24 -9.87 -43.18
N GLU A 124 -23.62 -9.00 -44.11
CA GLU A 124 -24.48 -7.86 -43.85
C GLU A 124 -25.91 -8.35 -43.56
N GLY A 125 -26.38 -8.14 -42.33
CA GLY A 125 -27.80 -8.05 -42.01
C GLY A 125 -28.66 -9.29 -42.25
N SER A 126 -28.84 -10.10 -41.20
CA SER A 126 -30.15 -10.71 -40.97
C SER A 126 -30.47 -10.79 -39.48
N ASN A 127 -31.69 -10.39 -39.15
CA ASN A 127 -32.30 -10.46 -37.84
C ASN A 127 -33.36 -11.57 -37.87
N THR A 128 -33.33 -12.51 -36.93
CA THR A 128 -34.49 -12.98 -36.12
C THR A 128 -34.13 -14.25 -35.34
N GLU A 129 -34.47 -14.25 -34.03
CA GLU A 129 -35.08 -15.35 -33.23
C GLU A 129 -34.36 -16.73 -33.20
N ALA A 130 -34.20 -17.41 -32.06
CA ALA A 130 -35.11 -17.71 -30.95
C ALA A 130 -34.24 -18.21 -29.74
N THR A 131 -34.61 -18.34 -28.46
CA THR A 131 -35.81 -18.10 -27.61
C THR A 131 -35.33 -18.36 -26.15
N THR A 132 -35.92 -17.91 -25.03
CA THR A 132 -37.21 -17.28 -24.67
C THR A 132 -37.04 -15.88 -24.03
N THR A 133 -38.16 -15.16 -23.93
CA THR A 133 -38.46 -14.17 -22.88
C THR A 133 -39.80 -14.57 -22.20
N PRO A 134 -40.17 -14.00 -21.03
CA PRO A 134 -40.94 -12.75 -20.98
C PRO A 134 -40.27 -11.70 -20.06
N GLU A 135 -40.13 -10.43 -20.50
CA GLU A 135 -41.09 -9.32 -20.32
C GLU A 135 -41.00 -8.75 -18.87
N ALA A 136 -40.74 -7.46 -18.61
CA ALA A 136 -40.98 -6.23 -19.40
C ALA A 136 -39.89 -5.13 -19.21
N GLU A 137 -39.90 -4.14 -20.12
CA GLU A 137 -39.44 -2.72 -20.02
C GLU A 137 -38.05 -2.40 -19.40
N GLU A 138 -37.15 -1.65 -20.03
CA GLU A 138 -37.36 -0.34 -20.68
C GLU A 138 -36.21 -0.04 -21.69
N ALA A 139 -36.51 0.51 -22.87
CA ALA A 139 -35.53 0.69 -23.95
C ALA A 139 -34.92 2.10 -24.00
N VAL A 140 -33.63 2.23 -23.68
CA VAL A 140 -32.90 3.51 -23.78
C VAL A 140 -32.41 3.75 -25.22
N PRO A 141 -32.74 4.89 -25.88
CA PRO A 141 -32.38 5.12 -27.27
C PRO A 141 -30.88 5.45 -27.43
N VAL A 142 -30.13 4.53 -28.05
CA VAL A 142 -28.71 4.74 -28.39
C VAL A 142 -28.59 5.76 -29.53
N ARG A 143 -28.33 7.03 -29.17
CA ARG A 143 -28.02 8.09 -30.13
C ARG A 143 -26.74 7.74 -30.92
N LYS A 144 -26.83 7.80 -32.26
CA LYS A 144 -25.70 7.55 -33.16
C LYS A 144 -24.80 8.80 -33.20
N GLU A 145 -23.75 8.85 -32.37
CA GLU A 145 -22.73 9.92 -32.36
C GLU A 145 -22.15 10.15 -33.78
N SER A 146 -21.94 11.41 -34.17
CA SER A 146 -21.43 11.74 -35.51
C SER A 146 -19.94 11.39 -35.67
N LYS A 147 -19.46 11.23 -36.91
CA LYS A 147 -18.03 10.96 -37.18
C LYS A 147 -17.10 12.05 -36.66
N GLU A 148 -17.58 13.29 -36.53
CA GLU A 148 -16.81 14.45 -36.07
C GLU A 148 -16.78 14.54 -34.54
N GLU A 149 -17.92 14.31 -33.89
CA GLU A 149 -18.03 14.20 -32.43
C GLU A 149 -17.09 13.11 -31.86
N ARG A 150 -17.02 11.96 -32.56
CA ARG A 150 -16.09 10.87 -32.26
C ARG A 150 -14.61 11.25 -32.45
N ARG A 151 -14.29 12.20 -33.34
CA ARG A 151 -12.92 12.73 -33.53
C ARG A 151 -12.56 13.71 -32.40
N ALA A 152 -13.43 14.68 -32.10
CA ALA A 152 -13.24 15.64 -31.01
C ALA A 152 -13.00 14.93 -29.66
N ARG A 153 -13.86 13.95 -29.32
CA ARG A 153 -13.73 13.10 -28.12
C ARG A 153 -12.40 12.32 -28.07
N ARG A 154 -11.84 11.93 -29.23
CA ARG A 154 -10.56 11.22 -29.32
C ARG A 154 -9.37 12.16 -29.10
N GLU A 155 -9.45 13.39 -29.59
CA GLU A 155 -8.42 14.42 -29.38
C GLU A 155 -8.38 14.94 -27.95
N GLU A 156 -9.54 15.21 -27.36
CA GLU A 156 -9.65 15.57 -25.93
C GLU A 156 -9.04 14.46 -25.05
N LYS A 157 -9.35 13.18 -25.34
CA LYS A 157 -8.77 12.02 -24.66
C LYS A 157 -7.25 11.90 -24.88
N ARG A 158 -6.68 12.38 -25.99
CA ARG A 158 -5.23 12.48 -26.20
C ARG A 158 -4.63 13.63 -25.37
N LYS A 159 -5.21 14.83 -25.42
CA LYS A 159 -4.77 16.00 -24.62
C LYS A 159 -4.77 15.69 -23.12
N ARG A 160 -5.84 15.07 -22.60
CA ARG A 160 -5.97 14.63 -21.20
C ARG A 160 -4.93 13.56 -20.81
N LYS A 161 -4.56 12.66 -21.72
CA LYS A 161 -3.47 11.68 -21.49
C LYS A 161 -2.09 12.35 -21.46
N ALA A 162 -1.80 13.25 -22.39
CA ALA A 162 -0.53 13.98 -22.43
C ALA A 162 -0.31 14.82 -21.16
N ALA A 163 -1.32 15.58 -20.72
CA ALA A 163 -1.26 16.34 -19.47
C ALA A 163 -1.04 15.45 -18.23
N LYS A 164 -1.62 14.24 -18.20
CA LYS A 164 -1.44 13.28 -17.11
C LYS A 164 -0.01 12.70 -17.08
N LEU A 165 0.61 12.46 -18.23
CA LEU A 165 1.99 11.99 -18.34
C LEU A 165 2.98 13.06 -17.91
N ALA A 166 2.86 14.30 -18.42
CA ALA A 166 3.72 15.42 -18.01
C ALA A 166 3.66 15.68 -16.49
N LYS A 167 2.46 15.61 -15.88
CA LYS A 167 2.29 15.71 -14.42
C LYS A 167 2.88 14.52 -13.66
N GLN A 168 3.02 13.35 -14.29
CA GLN A 168 3.66 12.18 -13.68
C GLN A 168 5.19 12.28 -13.75
N GLU A 169 5.75 12.73 -14.86
CA GLU A 169 7.19 12.96 -15.03
C GLU A 169 7.71 14.03 -14.07
N LEU A 170 7.02 15.17 -13.96
CA LEU A 170 7.37 16.24 -13.02
C LEU A 170 7.27 15.81 -11.55
N ARG A 171 6.49 14.78 -11.23
CA ARG A 171 6.47 14.17 -9.88
C ARG A 171 7.59 13.16 -9.66
N LYS A 172 8.09 12.49 -10.71
CA LYS A 172 9.24 11.57 -10.63
C LYS A 172 10.52 12.38 -10.41
N SER A 173 10.80 13.37 -11.26
CA SER A 173 12.01 14.22 -11.13
C SER A 173 12.13 14.89 -9.75
N ASN A 174 11.02 15.38 -9.19
CA ASN A 174 10.98 15.93 -7.84
C ASN A 174 11.22 14.87 -6.74
N ALA A 175 10.78 13.62 -6.93
CA ALA A 175 11.05 12.53 -6.00
C ALA A 175 12.53 12.08 -6.04
N ASP A 176 13.14 12.08 -7.23
CA ASP A 176 14.55 11.73 -7.44
C ASP A 176 15.49 12.83 -6.91
N ALA A 177 15.11 14.11 -7.06
CA ALA A 177 15.80 15.22 -6.40
C ALA A 177 15.69 15.18 -4.86
N ALA A 178 14.55 14.74 -4.33
CA ALA A 178 14.37 14.58 -2.88
C ALA A 178 15.16 13.37 -2.32
N SER A 179 15.21 12.25 -3.04
CA SER A 179 15.91 11.04 -2.59
C SER A 179 17.43 11.21 -2.56
N THR A 180 17.99 11.91 -3.56
CA THR A 180 19.41 12.28 -3.62
C THR A 180 19.81 13.26 -2.51
N ALA A 181 18.97 14.26 -2.21
CA ALA A 181 19.20 15.16 -1.08
C ALA A 181 19.20 14.42 0.28
N VAL A 182 18.36 13.39 0.44
CA VAL A 182 18.30 12.57 1.67
C VAL A 182 19.54 11.68 1.82
N THR A 183 20.03 11.05 0.74
CA THR A 183 21.24 10.21 0.81
C THR A 183 22.51 11.02 1.09
N ILE A 184 22.65 12.22 0.53
CA ILE A 184 23.77 13.15 0.84
C ILE A 184 23.73 13.58 2.32
N LYS A 185 22.54 13.81 2.89
CA LYS A 185 22.38 14.14 4.31
C LYS A 185 22.64 12.93 5.22
N GLY A 186 22.35 11.72 4.75
CA GLY A 186 22.59 10.46 5.45
C GLY A 186 24.07 10.07 5.52
N SER A 187 24.86 10.31 4.47
CA SER A 187 26.30 10.04 4.49
C SER A 187 27.05 11.00 5.43
N LYS A 188 26.71 12.30 5.41
CA LYS A 188 27.31 13.31 6.30
C LYS A 188 27.07 13.05 7.79
N MET A 189 26.04 12.29 8.16
CA MET A 189 25.75 11.88 9.55
C MET A 189 26.52 10.62 10.01
N ARG A 190 27.20 9.89 9.10
CA ARG A 190 27.90 8.63 9.44
C ARG A 190 29.43 8.77 9.51
N GLY A 191 29.97 9.97 9.28
CA GLY A 191 31.41 10.22 9.21
C GLY A 191 32.11 10.59 10.53
N ASP A 192 31.42 11.23 11.48
CA ASP A 192 32.07 11.75 12.70
C ASP A 192 32.04 10.77 13.87
N LYS A 193 33.20 10.19 14.18
CA LYS A 193 33.54 9.79 15.55
C LYS A 193 33.98 11.05 16.33
N GLU A 194 33.02 11.93 16.62
CA GLU A 194 33.19 13.15 17.44
C GLU A 194 33.97 12.78 18.71
N SER A 195 35.15 13.39 18.93
CA SER A 195 36.00 13.04 20.06
C SER A 195 35.27 13.28 21.39
N LYS A 196 35.59 12.51 22.43
CA LYS A 196 34.98 12.66 23.77
C LYS A 196 35.17 14.07 24.33
N GLU A 197 36.19 14.79 23.88
CA GLU A 197 36.50 16.18 24.22
C GLU A 197 35.65 17.18 23.42
N GLU A 198 35.49 16.97 22.12
CA GLU A 198 34.66 17.80 21.25
C GLU A 198 33.18 17.77 21.68
N ARG A 199 32.69 16.57 22.07
CA ARG A 199 31.37 16.39 22.68
C ARG A 199 31.22 17.12 24.03
N ARG A 200 32.32 17.33 24.78
CA ARG A 200 32.33 18.13 26.02
C ARG A 200 32.30 19.63 25.69
N ALA A 201 33.19 20.10 24.82
CA ALA A 201 33.23 21.49 24.37
C ALA A 201 31.87 21.95 23.80
N ARG A 202 31.22 21.11 22.98
CA ARG A 202 29.88 21.38 22.43
C ARG A 202 28.77 21.46 23.48
N LYS A 203 28.85 20.66 24.55
CA LYS A 203 27.91 20.77 25.69
C LYS A 203 28.15 22.05 26.49
N GLU A 204 29.41 22.43 26.69
CA GLU A 204 29.77 23.63 27.45
C GLU A 204 29.40 24.92 26.70
N ALA A 205 29.68 25.00 25.40
CA ALA A 205 29.21 26.08 24.53
C ALA A 205 27.68 26.21 24.53
N LYS A 206 26.95 25.08 24.58
CA LYS A 206 25.48 25.08 24.69
C LYS A 206 25.00 25.61 26.06
N ARG A 207 25.74 25.37 27.15
CA ARG A 207 25.44 25.94 28.49
C ARG A 207 25.67 27.44 28.52
N LYS A 208 26.86 27.92 28.10
CA LYS A 208 27.17 29.37 28.01
C LYS A 208 26.12 30.12 27.18
N ARG A 209 25.74 29.59 26.01
CA ARG A 209 24.66 30.19 25.17
C ARG A 209 23.28 30.20 25.84
N HIS A 210 22.99 29.29 26.78
CA HIS A 210 21.74 29.33 27.55
C HIS A 210 21.81 30.39 28.65
N GLU A 211 22.92 30.43 29.39
CA GLU A 211 23.18 31.41 30.44
C GLU A 211 23.19 32.85 29.89
N ASP A 212 23.80 33.10 28.73
CA ASP A 212 23.80 34.41 28.08
C ASP A 212 22.40 34.83 27.61
N LYS A 213 21.58 33.87 27.13
CA LYS A 213 20.17 34.11 26.81
C LYS A 213 19.36 34.43 28.06
N GLU A 214 19.63 33.74 29.17
CA GLU A 214 18.92 33.98 30.42
C GLU A 214 19.30 35.32 31.05
N LYS A 215 20.59 35.68 31.02
CA LYS A 215 21.08 37.02 31.41
C LYS A 215 20.44 38.12 30.55
N LYS A 216 20.39 37.96 29.22
CA LYS A 216 19.70 38.92 28.34
C LYS A 216 18.20 39.02 28.62
N ARG A 217 17.51 37.92 28.95
CA ARG A 217 16.10 37.94 29.36
C ARG A 217 15.86 38.62 30.71
N LYS A 218 16.81 38.54 31.63
CA LYS A 218 16.75 39.24 32.93
C LYS A 218 17.11 40.73 32.81
N ALA A 219 18.02 41.09 31.90
CA ALA A 219 18.42 42.48 31.66
C ALA A 219 17.44 43.28 30.77
N GLY A 220 16.68 42.61 29.89
CA GLY A 220 15.66 43.24 29.04
C GLY A 220 14.23 43.14 29.59
N GLY A 221 14.08 43.02 30.91
CA GLY A 221 12.80 42.84 31.60
C GLY A 221 12.63 43.74 32.83
N GLY A 222 13.33 44.88 32.84
CA GLY A 222 13.16 45.99 33.77
C GLY A 222 12.82 47.25 32.99
#